data_AF-A0AA89BLM6-F1
#
_entry.id   AF-A0AA89BLM6-F1
#
_cell.length_a   1.000
_cell.length_b   1.000
_cell.length_c   1.000
_cell.angle_alpha   90.00
_cell.angle_beta   90.00
_cell.angle_gamma   90.00
#
_symmetry.space_group_name_H-M   'P 1'
#
loop_
_entity.id
_entity.type
_entity.pdbx_description
1 polymer ?
#
loop_
_entity_poly.entity_id
_entity_poly.type
_entity_poly.pdbx_seq_one_letter_code
_entity_poly.pdbx_strand_id
1 'polypeptide(L)'
;GEPFSCHLCRSPYVINRWSKHAYKDRRSKHNPTPKTKLDPKTGKEVYVCNACCVTLERRRKKKKSRPAPTAEDKQRHLDQCEAFGREFVEVVGQSFAKNLFCPSYNTEPCNCLQKYCHANGDTEESLHRMREIYKLHVRAKELSKLKCYEGHRESTSSLPTQSMTVSHKGPDSVKSNLQGINNRSNVDIYTVHSQQDRSDVVNSLQVHDPLQFGVSGSSLSVLPDSVQCSEGQYSSVVTHTGRIAGHLILETLPNGKKRKRRQSIVIGLGNGQKRSKAFETFVFEKRAYLKETLNLCERAVQRILCYSNNFLHKRLKTENKLSRVNPDEEHSRQSKLITMDTISETQCCIDNCSLMALTHRRLLLEWRERAQQGQAEARRVVAEMLVPSAGLRCNCYCFITMVTGVSRSTITRVKGQMLESGGDREPPAHGMKKYRMAQQAGAKKDKDKGQYIYLLCKKYAIVHLNEQTFYKRVLTKHHKLF
;
A
#
# COMPACT_ATOMS: atom_id res chain seq x y z
N GLY A 1 56.39 8.35 -2.72
CA GLY A 1 55.69 7.87 -1.51
C GLY A 1 54.60 6.93 -1.94
N GLU A 2 54.49 5.76 -1.32
CA GLU A 2 53.49 4.75 -1.69
C GLU A 2 52.05 5.29 -1.55
N PRO A 3 51.15 4.93 -2.48
CA PRO A 3 49.75 5.31 -2.40
C PRO A 3 49.13 4.66 -1.17
N PHE A 4 48.56 5.48 -0.30
CA PHE A 4 47.84 4.95 0.85
C PHE A 4 46.60 4.16 0.39
N SER A 5 46.38 3.00 1.00
CA SER A 5 45.11 2.27 0.89
C SER A 5 44.53 2.00 2.28
N CYS A 6 43.22 2.16 2.43
CA CYS A 6 42.57 1.86 3.70
C CYS A 6 42.65 0.36 3.99
N HIS A 7 43.18 -0.03 5.16
CA HIS A 7 43.34 -1.44 5.53
C HIS A 7 42.01 -2.21 5.63
N LEU A 8 40.88 -1.51 5.84
CA LEU A 8 39.56 -2.12 5.97
C LEU A 8 38.80 -2.21 4.63
N CYS A 9 38.60 -1.09 3.94
CA CYS A 9 37.82 -1.07 2.71
C CYS A 9 38.66 -1.06 1.42
N ARG A 10 40.00 -1.05 1.54
CA ARG A 10 40.97 -0.96 0.44
C ARG A 10 40.79 0.26 -0.47
N SER A 11 40.05 1.28 -0.03
CA SER A 11 39.86 2.51 -0.79
C SER A 11 41.22 3.19 -1.06
N PRO A 12 41.56 3.48 -2.33
CA PRO A 12 42.83 4.11 -2.72
C PRO A 12 42.82 5.64 -2.60
N TYR A 13 41.68 6.25 -2.23
CA TYR A 13 41.41 7.68 -2.38
C TYR A 13 41.77 8.56 -1.17
N VAL A 14 42.75 8.18 -0.34
CA VAL A 14 43.18 9.05 0.77
C VAL A 14 44.64 9.42 0.56
N ILE A 15 44.86 10.65 0.12
CA ILE A 15 46.18 11.15 -0.26
C ILE A 15 47.11 11.11 0.97
N ASN A 16 48.30 10.53 0.79
CA ASN A 16 49.29 10.35 1.85
C ASN A 16 49.81 11.72 2.35
N ARG A 17 49.72 11.98 3.65
CA ARG A 17 50.02 13.29 4.28
C ARG A 17 51.48 13.74 4.09
N TRP A 18 52.39 12.81 3.80
CA TRP A 18 53.83 13.10 3.74
C TRP A 18 54.27 13.71 2.40
N SER A 19 53.41 13.76 1.38
CA SER A 19 53.67 14.46 0.10
C SER A 19 53.36 15.97 0.19
N LYS A 20 53.68 16.59 1.33
CA LYS A 20 53.17 17.92 1.73
C LYS A 20 54.02 19.12 1.33
N HIS A 21 55.02 18.96 0.47
CA HIS A 21 55.71 20.12 -0.11
C HIS A 21 54.95 20.75 -1.30
N ALA A 22 53.90 20.14 -1.84
CA ALA A 22 53.24 20.60 -3.07
C ALA A 22 51.89 21.34 -2.93
N TYR A 23 51.31 21.49 -1.73
CA TYR A 23 49.96 22.06 -1.56
C TYR A 23 49.88 23.16 -0.50
N LYS A 24 50.69 24.22 -0.66
CA LYS A 24 50.66 25.39 0.23
C LYS A 24 49.40 26.25 0.12
N ASP A 25 48.51 26.02 -0.85
CA ASP A 25 47.49 27.03 -1.20
C ASP A 25 46.01 26.60 -1.27
N ARG A 26 45.57 25.52 -0.58
CA ARG A 26 44.13 25.21 -0.54
C ARG A 26 43.55 25.13 0.86
N ARG A 27 42.84 26.21 1.24
CA ARG A 27 42.00 26.44 2.44
C ARG A 27 40.78 25.52 2.57
N SER A 28 40.92 24.24 2.23
CA SER A 28 39.90 23.23 2.52
C SER A 28 40.19 22.66 3.92
N LYS A 29 39.42 23.09 4.93
CA LYS A 29 39.48 22.54 6.31
C LYS A 29 39.11 21.04 6.39
N HIS A 30 38.77 20.40 5.28
CA HIS A 30 38.27 19.03 5.21
C HIS A 30 39.06 18.14 4.25
N ASN A 31 40.39 18.22 4.26
CA ASN A 31 41.18 17.23 3.54
C ASN A 31 41.11 15.87 4.27
N PRO A 32 40.59 14.81 3.63
CA PRO A 32 40.46 13.50 4.24
C PRO A 32 41.86 12.97 4.55
N THR A 33 42.22 12.95 5.82
CA THR A 33 43.51 12.45 6.28
C THR A 33 43.33 11.01 6.76
N PRO A 34 44.24 10.08 6.40
CA PRO A 34 44.22 8.73 6.97
C PRO A 34 44.30 8.80 8.49
N LYS A 35 43.50 7.99 9.18
CA LYS A 35 43.51 7.90 10.65
C LYS A 35 44.09 6.55 11.05
N THR A 36 45.02 6.56 12.00
CA THR A 36 45.52 5.33 12.64
C THR A 36 44.57 4.95 13.76
N LYS A 37 44.13 3.69 13.79
CA LYS A 37 43.29 3.11 14.84
C LYS A 37 43.75 1.68 15.12
N LEU A 38 43.55 1.18 16.34
CA LEU A 38 43.70 -0.24 16.65
C LEU A 38 42.49 -1.00 16.12
N ASP A 39 42.70 -2.05 15.32
CA ASP A 39 41.62 -2.94 14.92
C ASP A 39 41.22 -3.81 16.13
N PRO A 40 39.97 -3.71 16.62
CA PRO A 40 39.52 -4.43 17.80
C PRO A 40 39.52 -5.96 17.63
N LYS A 41 39.60 -6.49 16.41
CA LYS A 41 39.70 -7.95 16.20
C LYS A 41 41.12 -8.47 16.32
N THR A 42 42.09 -7.71 15.84
CA THR A 42 43.47 -8.18 15.69
C THR A 42 44.44 -7.54 16.68
N GLY A 43 44.04 -6.44 17.34
CA GLY A 43 44.90 -5.66 18.23
C GLY A 43 46.00 -4.90 17.49
N LYS A 44 46.06 -4.96 16.16
CA LYS A 44 47.08 -4.29 15.35
C LYS A 44 46.67 -2.88 14.98
N GLU A 45 47.63 -1.99 14.87
CA GLU A 45 47.40 -0.66 14.30
C GLU A 45 47.09 -0.79 12.81
N VAL A 46 45.96 -0.21 12.40
CA VAL A 46 45.50 -0.16 11.01
C VAL A 46 45.30 1.29 10.60
N TYR A 47 45.68 1.62 9.37
CA TYR A 47 45.40 2.92 8.80
C TYR A 47 44.10 2.88 8.00
N VAL A 48 43.14 3.72 8.39
CA VAL A 48 41.77 3.70 7.86
C VAL A 48 41.36 5.03 7.25
N CYS A 49 40.49 4.98 6.24
CA CYS A 49 39.85 6.18 5.70
C CYS A 49 38.87 6.76 6.73
N ASN A 50 38.42 8.01 6.51
CA ASN A 50 37.54 8.68 7.46
C ASN A 50 36.22 7.91 7.71
N ALA A 51 35.63 7.32 6.67
CA ALA A 51 34.41 6.50 6.79
C ALA A 51 34.62 5.23 7.63
N CYS A 52 35.74 4.53 7.41
CA CYS A 52 36.11 3.34 8.18
C CYS A 52 36.47 3.70 9.62
N CYS A 53 37.15 4.83 9.85
CA CYS A 53 37.42 5.34 11.18
C CYS A 53 36.14 5.63 11.96
N VAL A 54 35.19 6.34 11.34
CA VAL A 54 33.88 6.60 11.95
C VAL A 54 33.15 5.29 12.23
N THR A 55 33.31 4.26 11.38
CA THR A 55 32.71 2.94 11.61
C THR A 55 33.35 2.20 12.79
N LEU A 56 34.68 2.30 12.94
CA LEU A 56 35.42 1.75 14.08
C LEU A 56 35.08 2.47 15.39
N GLU A 57 35.03 3.80 15.39
CA GLU A 57 34.62 4.61 16.55
C GLU A 57 33.13 4.40 16.88
N ARG A 58 32.28 4.21 15.86
CA ARG A 58 30.88 3.81 15.99
C ARG A 58 30.70 2.31 16.23
N ARG A 59 31.74 1.50 16.43
CA ARG A 59 31.58 0.24 17.18
C ARG A 59 31.28 0.64 18.62
N ARG A 60 30.01 1.02 18.77
CA ARG A 60 29.34 1.60 19.91
C ARG A 60 29.91 0.94 21.15
N LYS A 61 30.35 1.76 22.12
CA LYS A 61 30.26 1.38 23.55
C LYS A 61 29.00 0.53 23.64
N LYS A 62 29.12 -0.77 23.96
CA LYS A 62 27.95 -1.66 24.02
C LYS A 62 26.92 -0.87 24.81
N LYS A 63 25.85 -0.38 24.16
CA LYS A 63 24.83 0.37 24.88
C LYS A 63 24.44 -0.60 25.97
N LYS A 64 24.70 -0.25 27.24
CA LYS A 64 24.27 -1.09 28.36
C LYS A 64 22.78 -1.28 28.11
N SER A 65 22.41 -2.46 27.62
CA SER A 65 21.04 -2.74 27.26
C SER A 65 20.32 -2.70 28.59
N ARG A 66 19.44 -1.71 28.76
CA ARG A 66 18.54 -1.73 29.92
C ARG A 66 17.84 -3.09 29.88
N PRO A 67 17.78 -3.82 31.00
CA PRO A 67 17.07 -5.09 31.03
C PRO A 67 15.65 -4.87 30.50
N ALA A 68 15.18 -5.79 29.67
CA ALA A 68 13.80 -5.74 29.22
C ALA A 68 12.88 -5.85 30.46
N PRO A 69 11.77 -5.11 30.50
CA PRO A 69 10.86 -5.18 31.65
C PRO A 69 10.31 -6.59 31.79
N THR A 70 10.20 -7.04 33.04
CA THR A 70 9.61 -8.34 33.34
C THR A 70 8.12 -8.33 33.00
N ALA A 71 7.52 -9.52 32.84
CA ALA A 71 6.07 -9.63 32.64
C ALA A 71 5.30 -9.09 33.86
N GLU A 72 5.83 -9.29 35.07
CA GLU A 72 5.26 -8.81 36.33
C GLU A 72 5.22 -7.28 36.40
N ASP A 73 6.30 -6.60 35.97
CA ASP A 73 6.33 -5.14 35.92
C ASP A 73 5.28 -4.56 34.98
N LYS A 74 5.06 -5.23 33.83
CA LYS A 74 4.03 -4.83 32.87
C LYS A 74 2.64 -5.03 33.42
N GLN A 75 2.39 -6.16 34.10
CA GLN A 75 1.11 -6.43 34.72
C GLN A 75 0.81 -5.41 35.83
N ARG A 76 1.78 -5.15 36.72
CA ARG A 76 1.65 -4.14 37.78
C ARG A 76 1.32 -2.76 37.21
N HIS A 77 1.92 -2.38 36.09
CA HIS A 77 1.59 -1.12 35.41
C HIS A 77 0.16 -1.11 34.84
N LEU A 78 -0.32 -2.23 34.29
CA LEU A 78 -1.70 -2.34 33.81
C LEU A 78 -2.69 -2.24 34.97
N ASP A 79 -2.41 -2.89 36.10
CA ASP A 79 -3.27 -2.81 37.30
C ASP A 79 -3.36 -1.37 37.84
N GLN A 80 -2.22 -0.65 37.87
CA GLN A 80 -2.19 0.79 38.20
C GLN A 80 -2.99 1.63 37.20
N CYS A 81 -2.91 1.30 35.92
CA CYS A 81 -3.69 1.98 34.89
C CYS A 81 -5.20 1.74 35.03
N GLU A 82 -5.61 0.53 35.41
CA GLU A 82 -7.01 0.20 35.67
C GLU A 82 -7.52 0.88 36.93
N ALA A 83 -6.71 0.99 37.98
CA ALA A 83 -7.03 1.77 39.17
C ALA A 83 -7.28 3.24 38.83
N PHE A 84 -6.37 3.87 38.09
CA PHE A 84 -6.57 5.24 37.58
C PHE A 84 -7.82 5.34 36.68
N GLY A 85 -8.10 4.32 35.88
CA GLY A 85 -9.32 4.26 35.07
C GLY A 85 -10.59 4.27 35.93
N ARG A 86 -10.61 3.60 37.09
CA ARG A 86 -11.74 3.62 38.03
C ARG A 86 -11.93 5.00 38.65
N GLU A 87 -10.85 5.61 39.14
CA GLU A 87 -10.85 6.99 39.63
C GLU A 87 -11.40 7.97 38.58
N PHE A 88 -10.98 7.82 37.32
CA PHE A 88 -11.49 8.63 36.21
C PHE A 88 -13.02 8.48 36.01
N VAL A 89 -13.56 7.27 36.21
CA VAL A 89 -15.00 7.03 36.15
C VAL A 89 -15.72 7.72 37.31
N GLU A 90 -15.16 7.73 38.51
CA GLU A 90 -15.74 8.40 39.68
C GLU A 90 -15.84 9.92 39.46
N VAL A 91 -14.79 10.53 38.89
CA VAL A 91 -14.75 11.97 38.61
C VAL A 91 -15.74 12.42 37.54
N VAL A 92 -15.95 11.60 36.52
CA VAL A 92 -16.73 11.97 35.32
C VAL A 92 -18.15 11.36 35.31
N GLY A 93 -18.38 10.30 36.09
CA GLY A 93 -19.66 9.58 36.16
C GLY A 93 -19.97 8.71 34.95
N GLN A 94 -18.96 8.32 34.15
CA GLN A 94 -19.17 7.66 32.84
C GLN A 94 -18.31 6.42 32.68
N SER A 95 -18.95 5.25 32.59
CA SER A 95 -18.28 3.94 32.68
C SER A 95 -17.24 3.66 31.59
N PHE A 96 -17.37 4.27 30.41
CA PHE A 96 -16.40 4.08 29.32
C PHE A 96 -15.10 4.85 29.55
N ALA A 97 -15.09 5.83 30.47
CA ALA A 97 -13.89 6.58 30.86
C ALA A 97 -12.84 5.68 31.54
N LYS A 98 -13.23 4.46 31.98
CA LYS A 98 -12.31 3.44 32.51
C LYS A 98 -11.13 3.10 31.60
N ASN A 99 -11.26 3.37 30.30
CA ASN A 99 -10.22 3.10 29.31
C ASN A 99 -9.28 4.29 29.07
N LEU A 100 -9.52 5.46 29.69
CA LEU A 100 -8.75 6.68 29.49
C LEU A 100 -7.46 6.69 30.33
N PHE A 101 -6.55 5.78 30.03
CA PHE A 101 -5.23 5.69 30.65
C PHE A 101 -4.14 5.46 29.59
N CYS A 102 -2.87 5.69 29.93
CA CYS A 102 -1.76 5.41 29.02
C CYS A 102 -1.23 3.97 29.24
N PRO A 103 -1.42 3.02 28.30
CA PRO A 103 -0.95 1.63 28.46
C PRO A 103 0.50 1.42 27.98
N SER A 104 1.24 2.49 27.69
CA SER A 104 2.54 2.38 27.02
C SER A 104 3.64 2.00 28.01
N TYR A 105 4.26 0.85 27.81
CA TYR A 105 5.40 0.37 28.58
C TYR A 105 6.59 0.08 27.65
N ASN A 106 7.70 0.81 27.80
CA ASN A 106 8.94 0.55 27.07
C ASN A 106 10.00 -0.05 28.00
N THR A 107 10.93 0.75 28.50
CA THR A 107 11.83 0.34 29.60
C THR A 107 11.24 0.67 30.97
N GLU A 108 10.39 1.70 31.01
CA GLU A 108 9.70 2.21 32.18
C GLU A 108 8.25 2.51 31.77
N PRO A 109 7.30 2.56 32.73
CA PRO A 109 5.91 2.92 32.45
C PRO A 109 5.83 4.38 31.99
N CYS A 110 5.12 4.64 30.90
CA CYS A 110 5.05 5.98 30.32
C CYS A 110 4.31 6.97 31.23
N ASN A 111 3.14 6.56 31.73
CA ASN A 111 2.28 7.34 32.64
C ASN A 111 1.99 8.79 32.21
N CYS A 112 2.16 9.17 30.94
CA CYS A 112 2.05 10.57 30.51
C CYS A 112 0.66 11.16 30.77
N LEU A 113 -0.40 10.38 30.55
CA LEU A 113 -1.77 10.84 30.79
C LEU A 113 -2.07 10.96 32.28
N GLN A 114 -1.64 9.97 33.07
CA GLN A 114 -1.78 9.95 34.53
C GLN A 114 -1.02 11.13 35.15
N LYS A 115 0.23 11.34 34.73
CA LYS A 115 1.07 12.48 35.14
C LYS A 115 0.44 13.82 34.79
N TYR A 116 -0.16 13.96 33.59
CA TYR A 116 -0.85 15.19 33.22
C TYR A 116 -2.08 15.45 34.12
N CYS A 117 -2.89 14.42 34.36
CA CYS A 117 -4.09 14.55 35.19
C CYS A 117 -3.75 14.86 36.65
N HIS A 118 -2.65 14.31 37.19
CA HIS A 118 -2.25 14.46 38.61
C HIS A 118 -1.12 15.48 38.82
N ALA A 119 -0.72 16.25 37.79
CA ALA A 119 0.50 17.06 37.88
C ALA A 119 0.38 18.21 38.88
N ASN A 120 1.20 18.16 39.95
CA ASN A 120 1.59 19.20 40.92
C ASN A 120 0.51 20.16 41.44
N GLY A 121 -0.76 19.81 41.30
CA GLY A 121 -1.86 20.74 41.51
C GLY A 121 -2.87 20.23 42.52
N ASP A 122 -3.58 21.19 43.07
CA ASP A 122 -4.80 21.04 43.85
C ASP A 122 -5.72 19.96 43.27
N THR A 123 -6.48 19.31 44.15
CA THR A 123 -7.49 18.31 43.79
C THR A 123 -8.43 18.88 42.72
N GLU A 124 -8.78 20.17 42.83
CA GLU A 124 -9.66 20.84 41.88
C GLU A 124 -9.06 20.95 40.46
N GLU A 125 -7.77 21.27 40.33
CA GLU A 125 -7.12 21.39 39.02
C GLU A 125 -7.00 20.01 38.34
N SER A 126 -6.71 18.97 39.13
CA SER A 126 -6.66 17.59 38.66
C SER A 126 -8.02 17.15 38.09
N LEU A 127 -9.10 17.44 38.81
CA LEU A 127 -10.48 17.19 38.36
C LEU A 127 -10.80 17.96 37.08
N HIS A 128 -10.36 19.22 36.98
CA HIS A 128 -10.55 20.02 35.77
C HIS A 128 -9.87 19.39 34.55
N ARG A 129 -8.59 19.00 34.66
CA ARG A 129 -7.84 18.34 33.57
C ARG A 129 -8.49 17.03 33.13
N MET A 130 -8.98 16.22 34.07
CA MET A 130 -9.70 14.97 33.75
C MET A 130 -10.98 15.25 32.95
N ARG A 131 -11.75 16.27 33.34
CA ARG A 131 -12.95 16.69 32.59
C ARG A 131 -12.61 17.19 31.18
N GLU A 132 -11.53 17.94 31.01
CA GLU A 132 -11.08 18.41 29.69
C GLU A 132 -10.68 17.26 28.77
N ILE A 133 -9.90 16.29 29.26
CA ILE A 133 -9.56 15.08 28.50
C ILE A 133 -10.82 14.30 28.12
N TYR A 134 -11.78 14.20 29.05
CA TYR A 134 -13.05 13.54 28.79
C TYR A 134 -13.86 14.23 27.69
N LYS A 135 -13.98 15.56 27.70
CA LYS A 135 -14.66 16.33 26.64
C LYS A 135 -14.07 16.04 25.27
N LEU A 136 -12.74 16.01 25.16
CA LEU A 136 -12.05 15.64 23.91
C LEU A 136 -12.40 14.22 23.46
N HIS A 137 -12.47 13.27 24.40
CA HIS A 137 -12.81 11.89 24.11
C HIS A 137 -14.26 11.71 23.63
N VAL A 138 -15.23 12.34 24.31
CA VAL A 138 -16.63 12.34 23.90
C VAL A 138 -16.77 12.90 22.50
N ARG A 139 -16.16 14.06 22.25
CA ARG A 139 -16.21 14.71 20.93
C ARG A 139 -15.59 13.85 19.83
N ALA A 140 -14.45 13.22 20.10
CA ALA A 140 -13.83 12.28 19.16
C ALA A 140 -14.76 11.11 18.85
N LYS A 141 -15.41 10.55 19.87
CA LYS A 141 -16.32 9.40 19.74
C LYS A 141 -17.56 9.75 18.93
N GLU A 142 -18.16 10.92 19.15
CA GLU A 142 -19.27 11.45 18.33
C GLU A 142 -18.88 11.59 16.87
N LEU A 143 -17.78 12.31 16.59
CA LEU A 143 -17.31 12.54 15.23
C LEU A 143 -16.92 11.23 14.52
N SER A 144 -16.43 10.23 15.27
CA SER A 144 -16.08 8.92 14.72
C SER A 144 -17.31 8.14 14.22
N LYS A 145 -18.51 8.39 14.79
CA LYS A 145 -19.76 7.75 14.36
C LYS A 145 -20.28 8.34 13.05
N LEU A 146 -19.96 9.60 12.76
CA LEU A 146 -20.32 10.26 11.51
C LEU A 146 -19.59 9.58 10.34
N LYS A 147 -20.37 8.99 9.44
CA LYS A 147 -19.85 8.35 8.22
C LYS A 147 -19.90 9.33 7.05
N CYS A 148 -18.94 9.25 6.14
CA CYS A 148 -18.91 10.03 4.90
C CYS A 148 -20.01 9.69 3.87
N TYR A 149 -21.06 8.97 4.23
CA TYR A 149 -22.08 8.51 3.27
C TYR A 149 -23.32 9.39 3.20
N GLU A 150 -23.35 10.53 3.88
CA GLU A 150 -24.27 11.61 3.51
C GLU A 150 -23.79 12.15 2.16
N GLY A 151 -24.12 11.40 1.12
CA GLY A 151 -23.94 11.83 -0.24
C GLY A 151 -24.63 13.16 -0.40
N HIS A 152 -23.97 14.05 -1.14
CA HIS A 152 -24.64 15.00 -1.99
C HIS A 152 -25.72 14.26 -2.81
N ARG A 153 -26.88 14.01 -2.20
CA ARG A 153 -28.14 14.34 -2.84
C ARG A 153 -28.30 15.83 -2.59
N GLU A 154 -27.50 16.62 -3.30
CA GLU A 154 -27.96 17.95 -3.62
C GLU A 154 -29.26 17.74 -4.38
N SER A 155 -30.36 17.89 -3.66
CA SER A 155 -31.63 18.21 -4.26
C SER A 155 -31.37 19.45 -5.10
N THR A 156 -31.31 19.27 -6.41
CA THR A 156 -31.44 20.34 -7.38
C THR A 156 -32.87 20.91 -7.27
N SER A 157 -33.20 21.51 -6.13
CA SER A 157 -34.34 22.41 -6.03
C SER A 157 -33.90 23.72 -6.69
N SER A 158 -34.19 23.81 -7.98
CA SER A 158 -34.43 25.04 -8.76
C SER A 158 -34.15 26.35 -8.01
N LEU A 159 -33.00 26.97 -8.29
CA LEU A 159 -32.81 28.40 -8.05
C LEU A 159 -33.61 29.18 -9.12
N PRO A 160 -34.36 30.23 -8.74
CA PRO A 160 -35.07 31.09 -9.67
C PRO A 160 -34.09 32.02 -10.39
N THR A 161 -34.25 32.10 -11.71
CA THR A 161 -33.61 33.06 -12.60
C THR A 161 -33.93 34.49 -12.16
N GLN A 162 -32.94 35.27 -11.73
CA GLN A 162 -33.07 36.72 -11.64
C GLN A 162 -32.25 37.38 -12.75
N SER A 163 -32.96 38.18 -13.54
CA SER A 163 -32.48 39.01 -14.64
C SER A 163 -31.53 40.10 -14.16
N MET A 164 -30.37 40.22 -14.79
CA MET A 164 -29.48 41.37 -14.62
C MET A 164 -30.01 42.56 -15.42
N THR A 165 -30.37 43.64 -14.74
CA THR A 165 -30.45 44.98 -15.34
C THR A 165 -29.17 45.75 -15.03
N VAL A 166 -28.45 46.11 -16.08
CA VAL A 166 -27.27 46.99 -16.04
C VAL A 166 -27.72 48.42 -15.80
N SER A 167 -27.10 49.12 -14.84
CA SER A 167 -27.23 50.57 -14.72
C SER A 167 -25.88 51.21 -14.45
N HIS A 168 -25.48 52.09 -15.36
CA HIS A 168 -24.33 52.98 -15.27
C HIS A 168 -24.49 54.01 -14.15
N LYS A 169 -23.37 54.40 -13.52
CA LYS A 169 -23.01 55.79 -13.17
C LYS A 169 -21.52 55.86 -12.79
N GLY A 170 -20.85 56.91 -13.27
CA GLY A 170 -19.43 57.18 -13.09
C GLY A 170 -19.09 57.96 -11.81
N PRO A 171 -18.08 58.85 -11.85
CA PRO A 171 -16.83 58.66 -11.11
C PRO A 171 -16.62 59.70 -10.00
N ASP A 172 -15.72 59.43 -9.03
CA ASP A 172 -14.94 60.49 -8.38
C ASP A 172 -13.67 59.95 -7.66
N SER A 173 -12.54 60.53 -8.06
CA SER A 173 -11.40 61.03 -7.25
C SER A 173 -11.22 60.52 -5.81
N VAL A 174 -10.04 59.97 -5.49
CA VAL A 174 -9.11 60.47 -4.44
C VAL A 174 -7.68 59.99 -4.72
N LYS A 175 -6.72 60.93 -4.64
CA LYS A 175 -5.26 60.77 -4.68
C LYS A 175 -4.70 60.28 -3.35
N SER A 176 -3.66 59.44 -3.36
CA SER A 176 -2.43 59.68 -2.57
C SER A 176 -1.34 58.62 -2.78
N ASN A 177 -0.17 59.10 -3.21
CA ASN A 177 1.19 58.79 -2.75
C ASN A 177 1.55 57.37 -2.29
N LEU A 178 2.48 56.73 -3.02
CA LEU A 178 3.78 56.40 -2.43
C LEU A 178 4.84 56.18 -3.52
N GLN A 179 5.98 56.82 -3.30
CA GLN A 179 7.16 56.85 -4.15
C GLN A 179 8.00 55.58 -4.00
N GLY A 180 8.61 55.16 -5.11
CA GLY A 180 10.06 54.92 -5.15
C GLY A 180 10.55 53.48 -5.00
N ILE A 181 11.13 52.93 -6.07
CA ILE A 181 12.59 52.91 -6.33
C ILE A 181 12.93 51.79 -7.35
N ASN A 182 13.46 52.24 -8.51
CA ASN A 182 14.53 51.69 -9.37
C ASN A 182 14.56 50.20 -9.78
N ASN A 183 14.40 49.93 -11.08
CA ASN A 183 15.46 49.85 -12.13
C ASN A 183 16.40 48.63 -12.01
N ARG A 184 16.29 47.69 -12.96
CA ARG A 184 17.28 47.56 -14.05
C ARG A 184 16.95 46.40 -15.00
N SER A 185 16.96 46.77 -16.27
CA SER A 185 17.14 45.98 -17.47
C SER A 185 18.49 45.24 -17.48
N ASN A 186 18.57 44.06 -18.09
CA ASN A 186 19.13 43.95 -19.43
C ASN A 186 19.00 42.53 -20.00
N VAL A 187 18.51 42.54 -21.23
CA VAL A 187 18.50 41.49 -22.22
C VAL A 187 19.92 41.34 -22.76
N ASP A 188 20.41 40.12 -22.92
CA ASP A 188 21.41 39.83 -23.93
C ASP A 188 21.10 38.51 -24.63
N ILE A 189 20.96 38.66 -25.94
CA ILE A 189 20.65 37.67 -26.97
C ILE A 189 21.99 37.13 -27.48
N TYR A 190 22.18 35.82 -27.49
CA TYR A 190 23.20 35.20 -28.33
C TYR A 190 22.57 34.12 -29.22
N THR A 191 22.38 34.52 -30.47
CA THR A 191 22.05 33.68 -31.62
C THR A 191 23.35 33.03 -32.11
N VAL A 192 23.41 31.71 -32.20
CA VAL A 192 24.49 30.98 -32.89
C VAL A 192 23.85 30.17 -34.01
N HIS A 193 24.20 30.52 -35.25
CA HIS A 193 23.84 29.78 -36.46
C HIS A 193 24.60 28.45 -36.52
N SER A 194 23.87 27.35 -36.68
CA SER A 194 24.39 26.03 -37.04
C SER A 194 24.06 25.78 -38.52
N GLN A 195 25.08 25.70 -39.37
CA GLN A 195 24.97 25.17 -40.72
C GLN A 195 25.17 23.65 -40.68
N GLN A 196 24.25 22.91 -41.28
CA GLN A 196 24.31 21.46 -41.39
C GLN A 196 23.86 21.07 -42.79
N ASP A 197 24.84 20.85 -43.67
CA ASP A 197 24.66 20.10 -44.91
C ASP A 197 24.75 18.61 -44.56
N ARG A 198 23.70 17.84 -44.87
CA ARG A 198 23.85 16.42 -45.22
C ARG A 198 22.66 15.90 -45.99
N SER A 199 23.00 15.48 -47.20
CA SER A 199 22.18 14.96 -48.28
C SER A 199 21.70 13.52 -48.06
N ASP A 200 20.68 13.22 -48.84
CA ASP A 200 19.88 12.00 -48.91
C ASP A 200 20.68 10.74 -49.28
N VAL A 201 20.33 9.62 -48.62
CA VAL A 201 20.41 8.28 -49.24
C VAL A 201 19.17 7.50 -48.82
N VAL A 202 18.18 7.48 -49.71
CA VAL A 202 17.04 6.58 -49.69
C VAL A 202 17.50 5.23 -50.25
N ASN A 203 17.37 4.15 -49.49
CA ASN A 203 17.37 2.80 -50.06
C ASN A 203 16.18 2.01 -49.54
N SER A 204 15.21 1.85 -50.44
CA SER A 204 14.10 0.92 -50.36
C SER A 204 14.60 -0.52 -50.52
N LEU A 205 14.13 -1.44 -49.68
CA LEU A 205 14.13 -2.87 -50.02
C LEU A 205 12.99 -3.59 -49.31
N GLN A 206 12.43 -4.52 -50.07
CA GLN A 206 11.06 -4.97 -50.04
C GLN A 206 10.76 -5.99 -48.94
N VAL A 207 9.50 -5.97 -48.52
CA VAL A 207 8.86 -6.92 -47.63
C VAL A 207 8.51 -8.19 -48.42
N HIS A 208 8.94 -9.36 -47.95
CA HIS A 208 8.41 -10.65 -48.38
C HIS A 208 7.41 -11.17 -47.34
N ASP A 209 6.22 -11.53 -47.82
CA ASP A 209 5.14 -12.18 -47.06
C ASP A 209 5.47 -13.63 -46.66
N PRO A 210 4.90 -14.14 -45.55
CA PRO A 210 5.14 -15.50 -45.06
C PRO A 210 4.14 -16.54 -45.59
N LEU A 211 4.67 -17.73 -45.82
CA LEU A 211 3.99 -18.97 -46.19
C LEU A 211 2.99 -19.45 -45.12
N GLN A 212 1.80 -19.82 -45.60
CA GLN A 212 0.74 -20.52 -44.86
C GLN A 212 1.10 -21.99 -44.66
N PHE A 213 0.82 -22.55 -43.47
CA PHE A 213 0.70 -23.99 -43.28
C PHE A 213 -0.55 -24.33 -42.46
N GLY A 214 -1.53 -24.93 -43.15
CA GLY A 214 -1.96 -26.30 -42.88
C GLY A 214 -2.76 -26.58 -41.62
N VAL A 215 -4.08 -26.61 -41.77
CA VAL A 215 -5.07 -27.13 -40.81
C VAL A 215 -5.15 -28.66 -40.89
N SER A 216 -5.18 -29.34 -39.75
CA SER A 216 -5.86 -30.63 -39.56
C SER A 216 -6.30 -30.69 -38.09
N GLY A 217 -7.54 -30.98 -37.69
CA GLY A 217 -8.63 -31.66 -38.38
C GLY A 217 -8.77 -33.06 -37.79
N SER A 218 -9.43 -33.22 -36.64
CA SER A 218 -9.92 -34.52 -36.16
C SER A 218 -11.10 -34.32 -35.21
N SER A 219 -12.24 -34.78 -35.70
CA SER A 219 -13.56 -34.88 -35.07
C SER A 219 -13.80 -36.36 -34.78
N LEU A 220 -14.48 -36.73 -33.68
CA LEU A 220 -15.39 -37.90 -33.64
C LEU A 220 -16.12 -38.10 -32.29
N SER A 221 -17.45 -38.32 -32.43
CA SER A 221 -18.41 -39.17 -31.65
C SER A 221 -18.55 -38.94 -30.14
N VAL A 222 -19.69 -38.55 -29.54
CA VAL A 222 -21.10 -39.03 -29.56
C VAL A 222 -21.29 -40.44 -28.96
N LEU A 223 -21.88 -40.54 -27.75
CA LEU A 223 -23.16 -41.20 -27.40
C LEU A 223 -23.35 -41.30 -25.84
N PRO A 224 -24.58 -41.56 -25.35
CA PRO A 224 -25.11 -41.07 -24.06
C PRO A 224 -25.26 -42.18 -23.01
N ASP A 225 -25.68 -41.81 -21.79
CA ASP A 225 -26.81 -42.50 -21.15
C ASP A 225 -27.43 -41.75 -19.97
N SER A 226 -28.76 -41.84 -19.95
CA SER A 226 -29.73 -41.26 -19.03
C SER A 226 -29.98 -42.16 -17.83
N VAL A 227 -30.14 -41.59 -16.62
CA VAL A 227 -30.88 -42.23 -15.52
C VAL A 227 -31.78 -41.19 -14.84
N GLN A 228 -33.09 -41.38 -15.02
CA GLN A 228 -34.14 -40.79 -14.19
C GLN A 228 -34.26 -41.59 -12.89
N CYS A 229 -34.48 -40.91 -11.76
CA CYS A 229 -35.13 -41.50 -10.59
C CYS A 229 -35.99 -40.45 -9.89
N SER A 230 -37.10 -40.95 -9.37
CA SER A 230 -38.39 -40.33 -9.10
C SER A 230 -38.52 -39.52 -7.81
N GLU A 231 -39.60 -38.74 -7.80
CA GLU A 231 -40.18 -37.96 -6.72
C GLU A 231 -40.44 -38.75 -5.43
N GLY A 232 -40.34 -38.05 -4.30
CA GLY A 232 -40.82 -38.49 -3.00
C GLY A 232 -41.23 -37.27 -2.17
N GLN A 233 -42.53 -37.05 -2.07
CA GLN A 233 -43.17 -36.03 -1.23
C GLN A 233 -43.00 -36.35 0.26
N TYR A 234 -42.76 -35.36 1.11
CA TYR A 234 -43.22 -35.37 2.51
C TYR A 234 -43.39 -33.95 3.07
N SER A 235 -44.44 -33.80 3.87
CA SER A 235 -45.10 -32.57 4.32
C SER A 235 -44.62 -32.08 5.70
N SER A 236 -44.70 -30.75 5.90
CA SER A 236 -44.85 -29.97 7.16
C SER A 236 -43.66 -30.00 8.16
N VAL A 237 -43.30 -28.94 8.91
CA VAL A 237 -44.11 -28.08 9.79
C VAL A 237 -43.51 -26.66 9.90
N VAL A 238 -44.42 -25.70 10.03
CA VAL A 238 -44.23 -24.25 10.21
C VAL A 238 -43.59 -23.91 11.56
N THR A 239 -42.63 -22.99 11.58
CA THR A 239 -42.46 -22.05 12.71
C THR A 239 -42.19 -20.63 12.21
N HIS A 240 -43.06 -19.72 12.65
CA HIS A 240 -43.07 -18.29 12.34
C HIS A 240 -41.87 -17.56 12.95
N THR A 241 -41.11 -16.81 12.15
CA THR A 241 -40.47 -15.57 12.62
C THR A 241 -40.63 -14.49 11.55
N GLY A 242 -41.40 -13.46 11.89
CA GLY A 242 -41.75 -12.36 10.99
C GLY A 242 -40.54 -11.51 10.60
N ARG A 243 -40.41 -11.27 9.29
CA ARG A 243 -39.56 -10.22 8.73
C ARG A 243 -40.42 -9.38 7.81
N ILE A 244 -40.48 -8.09 8.12
CA ILE A 244 -41.18 -7.05 7.37
C ILE A 244 -40.56 -6.97 5.96
N ALA A 245 -41.34 -7.34 4.95
CA ALA A 245 -40.99 -7.22 3.54
C ALA A 245 -41.41 -5.84 3.03
N GLY A 246 -40.45 -5.06 2.55
CA GLY A 246 -40.73 -3.84 1.78
C GLY A 246 -41.37 -4.21 0.44
N HIS A 247 -42.52 -3.59 0.18
CA HIS A 247 -43.26 -3.69 -1.08
C HIS A 247 -42.39 -3.23 -2.25
N LEU A 248 -42.13 -4.11 -3.20
CA LEU A 248 -41.55 -3.80 -4.51
C LEU A 248 -42.67 -3.97 -5.54
N ILE A 249 -43.10 -2.85 -6.12
CA ILE A 249 -44.07 -2.81 -7.22
C ILE A 249 -43.41 -3.46 -8.44
N LEU A 250 -44.05 -4.49 -8.98
CA LEU A 250 -43.60 -5.26 -10.15
C LEU A 250 -44.59 -4.99 -11.27
N GLU A 251 -44.24 -4.07 -12.19
CA GLU A 251 -44.91 -3.99 -13.49
C GLU A 251 -44.24 -4.99 -14.45
N THR A 252 -45.06 -5.85 -15.04
CA THR A 252 -44.64 -6.88 -15.99
C THR A 252 -44.79 -6.40 -17.43
N LEU A 253 -43.69 -6.37 -18.19
CA LEU A 253 -43.70 -6.29 -19.65
C LEU A 253 -43.32 -7.65 -20.29
N PRO A 254 -43.89 -7.99 -21.47
CA PRO A 254 -43.76 -9.31 -22.08
C PRO A 254 -42.55 -9.34 -23.02
N ASN A 255 -41.37 -9.68 -22.50
CA ASN A 255 -40.35 -10.32 -23.33
C ASN A 255 -39.33 -11.09 -22.49
N GLY A 256 -39.43 -12.41 -22.56
CA GLY A 256 -38.82 -13.41 -21.67
C GLY A 256 -37.31 -13.59 -21.80
N LYS A 257 -36.51 -12.52 -21.68
CA LYS A 257 -35.05 -12.63 -21.45
C LYS A 257 -34.61 -11.72 -20.32
N LYS A 258 -34.71 -12.22 -19.08
CA LYS A 258 -34.21 -11.56 -17.86
C LYS A 258 -32.68 -11.56 -17.85
N ARG A 259 -32.05 -10.57 -18.48
CA ARG A 259 -30.67 -10.20 -18.16
C ARG A 259 -30.70 -9.60 -16.75
N LYS A 260 -30.31 -10.39 -15.74
CA LYS A 260 -29.95 -9.86 -14.42
C LYS A 260 -28.83 -8.85 -14.64
N ARG A 261 -29.17 -7.55 -14.76
CA ARG A 261 -28.22 -6.46 -14.52
C ARG A 261 -27.75 -6.70 -13.09
N ARG A 262 -26.59 -7.34 -12.95
CA ARG A 262 -25.80 -7.24 -11.72
C ARG A 262 -25.54 -5.75 -11.57
N GLN A 263 -26.40 -5.05 -10.82
CA GLN A 263 -25.98 -3.82 -10.17
C GLN A 263 -24.67 -4.22 -9.51
N SER A 264 -23.57 -3.64 -10.00
CA SER A 264 -22.29 -3.75 -9.36
C SER A 264 -22.48 -3.14 -7.99
N ILE A 265 -22.89 -3.97 -7.03
CA ILE A 265 -22.66 -3.67 -5.63
C ILE A 265 -21.16 -3.44 -5.64
N VAL A 266 -20.77 -2.18 -5.43
CA VAL A 266 -19.39 -1.76 -5.26
C VAL A 266 -18.94 -2.37 -3.93
N ILE A 267 -18.78 -3.69 -3.93
CA ILE A 267 -18.11 -4.48 -2.91
C ILE A 267 -16.62 -4.32 -3.22
N GLY A 268 -16.17 -3.06 -3.20
CA GLY A 268 -14.83 -2.63 -3.52
C GLY A 268 -14.01 -2.50 -2.25
N LEU A 269 -13.29 -3.57 -1.91
CA LEU A 269 -11.99 -3.54 -1.24
C LEU A 269 -11.95 -2.88 0.16
N GLY A 270 -12.46 -3.63 1.15
CA GLY A 270 -12.10 -3.47 2.56
C GLY A 270 -12.91 -2.40 3.28
N ASN A 271 -13.73 -2.84 4.24
CA ASN A 271 -14.61 -2.06 5.11
C ASN A 271 -13.93 -1.02 6.02
N GLY A 272 -12.86 -0.37 5.59
CA GLY A 272 -12.43 0.89 6.18
C GLY A 272 -13.39 1.97 5.73
N GLN A 273 -14.60 1.99 6.31
CA GLN A 273 -15.56 3.08 6.16
C GLN A 273 -14.80 4.39 6.31
N LYS A 274 -14.84 5.22 5.25
CA LYS A 274 -14.18 6.52 5.24
C LYS A 274 -14.79 7.33 6.38
N ARG A 275 -13.94 7.77 7.31
CA ARG A 275 -14.37 8.60 8.44
C ARG A 275 -14.73 9.99 7.91
N SER A 276 -15.65 10.68 8.60
CA SER A 276 -16.00 12.05 8.25
C SER A 276 -14.78 12.96 8.18
N LYS A 277 -14.78 13.93 7.23
CA LYS A 277 -13.72 14.96 7.14
C LYS A 277 -13.61 15.76 8.45
N ALA A 278 -14.75 15.97 9.14
CA ALA A 278 -14.80 16.61 10.45
C ALA A 278 -14.01 15.82 11.51
N PHE A 279 -14.18 14.48 11.58
CA PHE A 279 -13.37 13.63 12.45
C PHE A 279 -11.89 13.70 12.07
N GLU A 280 -11.59 13.68 10.77
CA GLU A 280 -10.21 13.80 10.30
C GLU A 280 -9.56 15.11 10.73
N THR A 281 -10.15 16.26 10.45
CA THR A 281 -9.60 17.55 10.90
C THR A 281 -9.45 17.61 12.42
N PHE A 282 -10.47 17.19 13.17
CA PHE A 282 -10.46 17.18 14.63
C PHE A 282 -9.31 16.33 15.21
N VAL A 283 -9.11 15.11 14.69
CA VAL A 283 -8.03 14.24 15.18
C VAL A 283 -6.66 14.86 14.94
N PHE A 284 -6.42 15.51 13.79
CA PHE A 284 -5.10 16.08 13.49
C PHE A 284 -4.80 17.33 14.31
N GLU A 285 -5.77 18.24 14.43
CA GLU A 285 -5.64 19.45 15.26
C GLU A 285 -5.40 19.09 16.73
N LYS A 286 -6.28 18.25 17.31
CA LYS A 286 -6.16 17.89 18.73
C LYS A 286 -4.99 16.96 18.99
N ARG A 287 -4.54 16.16 18.02
CA ARG A 287 -3.32 15.36 18.16
C ARG A 287 -2.07 16.24 18.29
N ALA A 288 -1.95 17.31 17.51
CA ALA A 288 -0.83 18.23 17.63
C ALA A 288 -0.80 18.84 19.04
N TYR A 289 -1.92 19.40 19.49
CA TYR A 289 -2.08 19.93 20.85
C TYR A 289 -1.71 18.91 21.95
N LEU A 290 -2.29 17.70 21.92
CA LEU A 290 -2.03 16.68 22.95
C LEU A 290 -0.57 16.21 22.97
N LYS A 291 0.13 16.20 21.82
CA LYS A 291 1.52 15.75 21.74
C LYS A 291 2.53 16.85 22.06
N GLU A 292 2.30 18.05 21.53
CA GLU A 292 3.28 19.15 21.57
C GLU A 292 3.08 20.00 22.83
N THR A 293 1.83 20.26 23.21
CA THR A 293 1.52 21.08 24.40
C THR A 293 1.46 20.21 25.66
N LEU A 294 0.78 19.06 25.61
CA LEU A 294 0.59 18.20 26.80
C LEU A 294 1.63 17.08 26.94
N ASN A 295 2.56 16.95 25.98
CA ASN A 295 3.61 15.92 25.98
C ASN A 295 3.09 14.47 26.12
N LEU A 296 1.88 14.18 25.62
CA LEU A 296 1.32 12.84 25.66
C LEU A 296 1.92 11.94 24.58
N CYS A 297 2.15 10.67 24.93
CA CYS A 297 2.63 9.69 23.97
C CYS A 297 1.52 9.28 22.99
N GLU A 298 1.91 8.75 21.82
CA GLU A 298 0.97 8.39 20.76
C GLU A 298 -0.16 7.45 21.22
N ARG A 299 0.15 6.51 22.12
CA ARG A 299 -0.83 5.53 22.63
C ARG A 299 -1.90 6.18 23.50
N ALA A 300 -1.52 7.16 24.33
CA ALA A 300 -2.48 7.93 25.12
C ALA A 300 -3.38 8.77 24.20
N VAL A 301 -2.78 9.47 23.24
CA VAL A 301 -3.51 10.30 22.26
C VAL A 301 -4.50 9.48 21.43
N GLN A 302 -4.14 8.25 21.03
CA GLN A 302 -5.04 7.33 20.34
C GLN A 302 -6.26 6.93 21.16
N ARG A 303 -6.10 6.72 22.47
CA ARG A 303 -7.22 6.40 23.36
C ARG A 303 -8.15 7.59 23.55
N ILE A 304 -7.59 8.79 23.74
CA ILE A 304 -8.36 10.03 23.85
C ILE A 304 -9.15 10.26 22.56
N LEU A 305 -8.47 10.29 21.40
CA LEU A 305 -9.07 10.66 20.12
C LEU A 305 -9.68 9.49 19.33
N CYS A 306 -9.76 8.28 19.90
CA CYS A 306 -10.42 7.10 19.33
C CYS A 306 -9.98 6.71 17.89
N TYR A 307 -8.72 6.95 17.51
CA TYR A 307 -8.21 6.57 16.18
C TYR A 307 -7.19 5.41 16.27
N SER A 308 -6.99 4.72 15.15
CA SER A 308 -6.05 3.60 15.02
C SER A 308 -4.77 4.02 14.29
N ASN A 309 -3.66 3.28 14.44
CA ASN A 309 -2.43 3.53 13.68
C ASN A 309 -2.68 3.64 12.15
N ASN A 310 -3.59 2.81 11.63
CA ASN A 310 -3.92 2.80 10.21
C ASN A 310 -4.57 4.12 9.73
N PHE A 311 -5.25 4.84 10.63
CA PHE A 311 -5.86 6.13 10.31
C PHE A 311 -4.80 7.17 9.92
N LEU A 312 -3.71 7.27 10.68
CA LEU A 312 -2.60 8.17 10.38
C LEU A 312 -1.90 7.79 9.08
N HIS A 313 -1.64 6.49 8.88
CA HIS A 313 -0.96 6.02 7.68
C HIS A 313 -1.80 6.16 6.42
N LYS A 314 -3.13 6.05 6.51
CA LYS A 314 -4.02 6.31 5.37
C LYS A 314 -3.89 7.77 4.96
N ARG A 315 -4.09 8.73 5.87
CA ARG A 315 -3.96 10.16 5.52
C ARG A 315 -2.58 10.52 4.98
N LEU A 316 -1.50 10.06 5.61
CA LEU A 316 -0.13 10.30 5.12
C LEU A 316 0.14 9.71 3.72
N LYS A 317 -0.56 8.63 3.33
CA LYS A 317 -0.39 7.98 2.02
C LYS A 317 -1.42 8.42 0.98
N THR A 318 -2.62 8.80 1.39
CA THR A 318 -3.71 9.17 0.50
C THR A 318 -3.85 10.68 0.36
N GLU A 319 -3.65 11.50 1.40
CA GLU A 319 -3.75 12.97 1.24
C GLU A 319 -2.53 13.60 0.58
N ASN A 320 -1.32 13.07 0.84
CA ASN A 320 -0.17 13.35 -0.03
C ASN A 320 -0.38 12.84 -1.48
N LYS A 321 -1.49 12.16 -1.77
CA LYS A 321 -1.92 11.72 -3.10
C LYS A 321 -3.33 12.22 -3.48
N LEU A 322 -3.94 13.13 -2.69
CA LEU A 322 -5.26 13.71 -2.96
C LEU A 322 -5.19 15.18 -3.37
N SER A 323 -4.01 15.68 -3.71
CA SER A 323 -3.88 16.00 -5.12
C SER A 323 -3.60 14.69 -5.85
N ARG A 324 -4.67 14.04 -6.34
CA ARG A 324 -4.60 13.62 -7.74
C ARG A 324 -4.48 14.97 -8.42
N VAL A 325 -3.22 15.35 -8.62
CA VAL A 325 -2.77 16.60 -9.24
C VAL A 325 -3.84 16.93 -10.27
N ASN A 326 -4.61 18.02 -10.07
CA ASN A 326 -4.99 18.81 -11.24
C ASN A 326 -3.66 18.94 -11.98
N PRO A 327 -3.51 18.33 -13.16
CA PRO A 327 -2.23 18.10 -13.81
C PRO A 327 -1.48 19.42 -13.99
N ASP A 328 -0.82 19.91 -12.95
CA ASP A 328 0.28 20.85 -13.05
C ASP A 328 1.40 20.02 -13.68
N GLU A 329 1.63 20.31 -14.95
CA GLU A 329 2.11 19.41 -15.99
C GLU A 329 3.53 18.86 -15.82
N GLU A 330 4.21 19.16 -14.73
CA GLU A 330 5.67 19.00 -14.63
C GLU A 330 6.14 17.80 -13.80
N HIS A 331 5.40 17.33 -12.79
CA HIS A 331 6.00 16.45 -11.77
C HIS A 331 5.24 15.17 -11.41
N SER A 332 4.28 14.73 -12.24
CA SER A 332 3.84 13.33 -12.17
C SER A 332 5.05 12.43 -12.44
N ARG A 333 5.40 11.58 -11.47
CA ARG A 333 6.55 10.66 -11.54
C ARG A 333 6.39 9.52 -12.55
N GLN A 334 5.32 9.51 -13.35
CA GLN A 334 5.45 9.08 -14.74
C GLN A 334 5.95 10.30 -15.50
N SER A 335 7.26 10.57 -15.42
CA SER A 335 7.92 11.50 -16.34
C SER A 335 7.29 11.30 -17.70
N LYS A 336 6.67 12.34 -18.28
CA LYS A 336 6.00 12.28 -19.59
C LYS A 336 6.84 11.34 -20.45
N LEU A 337 6.29 10.14 -20.75
CA LEU A 337 7.08 9.12 -21.42
C LEU A 337 7.63 9.76 -22.67
N ILE A 338 8.95 9.69 -22.84
CA ILE A 338 9.64 10.31 -23.95
C ILE A 338 8.94 9.87 -25.25
N THR A 339 8.70 10.81 -26.17
CA THR A 339 8.05 10.51 -27.45
C THR A 339 8.87 9.47 -28.23
N MET A 340 8.24 8.72 -29.14
CA MET A 340 8.98 7.70 -29.89
C MET A 340 10.09 8.32 -30.74
N ASP A 341 9.89 9.54 -31.23
CA ASP A 341 10.87 10.27 -32.04
C ASP A 341 12.11 10.63 -31.21
N THR A 342 11.93 11.12 -29.98
CA THR A 342 13.06 11.38 -29.07
C THR A 342 13.72 10.08 -28.57
N ILE A 343 12.99 8.96 -28.49
CA ILE A 343 13.60 7.65 -28.18
C ILE A 343 14.55 7.24 -29.30
N SER A 344 14.20 7.42 -30.58
CA SER A 344 15.10 7.08 -31.70
C SER A 344 16.38 7.90 -31.74
N GLU A 345 16.35 9.13 -31.22
CA GLU A 345 17.53 10.01 -31.12
C GLU A 345 18.45 9.66 -29.94
N THR A 346 17.92 8.96 -28.94
CA THR A 346 18.65 8.68 -27.69
C THR A 346 19.44 7.38 -27.80
N GLN A 347 20.77 7.41 -27.62
CA GLN A 347 21.57 6.17 -27.55
C GLN A 347 21.45 5.52 -26.15
N CYS A 348 20.94 4.29 -26.08
CA CYS A 348 20.67 3.63 -24.80
C CYS A 348 21.69 2.58 -24.35
N CYS A 349 22.41 1.96 -25.28
CA CYS A 349 23.44 0.93 -25.05
C CYS A 349 24.32 0.76 -26.31
N ILE A 350 25.32 -0.12 -26.25
CA ILE A 350 26.20 -0.46 -27.39
C ILE A 350 25.41 -0.96 -28.60
N ASP A 351 24.38 -1.78 -28.36
CA ASP A 351 23.51 -2.33 -29.42
C ASP A 351 22.45 -1.35 -29.93
N ASN A 352 22.43 -0.13 -29.38
CA ASN A 352 21.52 0.94 -29.75
C ASN A 352 20.05 0.50 -29.91
N CYS A 353 19.50 -0.20 -28.91
CA CYS A 353 18.13 -0.72 -28.94
C CYS A 353 17.06 0.34 -29.29
N SER A 354 17.34 1.63 -29.04
CA SER A 354 16.50 2.76 -29.45
C SER A 354 16.23 2.85 -30.95
N LEU A 355 17.08 2.28 -31.82
CA LEU A 355 16.81 2.21 -33.27
C LEU A 355 15.56 1.39 -33.60
N MET A 356 15.09 0.54 -32.68
CA MET A 356 13.78 -0.12 -32.81
C MET A 356 12.63 0.88 -32.89
N ALA A 357 12.78 2.11 -32.37
CA ALA A 357 11.75 3.13 -32.49
C ALA A 357 11.54 3.61 -33.93
N LEU A 358 12.56 3.51 -34.79
CA LEU A 358 12.46 3.82 -36.22
C LEU A 358 11.79 2.68 -36.99
N THR A 359 12.21 1.45 -36.74
CA THR A 359 11.78 0.28 -37.52
C THR A 359 10.48 -0.37 -37.02
N HIS A 360 10.21 -0.28 -35.71
CA HIS A 360 9.11 -0.99 -35.04
C HIS A 360 8.22 -0.04 -34.22
N ARG A 361 8.03 1.20 -34.70
CA ARG A 361 7.26 2.26 -34.00
C ARG A 361 5.89 1.78 -33.51
N ARG A 362 5.12 1.08 -34.36
CA ARG A 362 3.77 0.59 -34.03
C ARG A 362 3.78 -0.39 -32.85
N LEU A 363 4.71 -1.35 -32.84
CA LEU A 363 4.86 -2.32 -31.76
C LEU A 363 5.20 -1.64 -30.43
N LEU A 364 6.10 -0.65 -30.44
CA LEU A 364 6.46 0.08 -29.21
C LEU A 364 5.29 0.90 -28.66
N LEU A 365 4.45 1.46 -29.53
CA LEU A 365 3.23 2.18 -29.10
C LEU A 365 2.22 1.23 -28.47
N GLU A 366 2.00 0.05 -29.05
CA GLU A 366 1.12 -0.99 -28.49
C GLU A 366 1.63 -1.48 -27.12
N TRP A 367 2.93 -1.76 -27.02
CA TRP A 367 3.57 -2.12 -25.75
C TRP A 367 3.41 -1.03 -24.70
N ARG A 368 3.56 0.24 -25.09
CA ARG A 368 3.37 1.39 -24.20
C ARG A 368 1.92 1.47 -23.73
N GLU A 369 0.95 1.34 -24.62
CA GLU A 369 -0.49 1.37 -24.28
C GLU A 369 -0.85 0.23 -23.32
N ARG A 370 -0.46 -1.01 -23.65
CA ARG A 370 -0.69 -2.19 -22.79
C ARG A 370 -0.06 -2.00 -21.41
N ALA A 371 1.17 -1.50 -21.34
CA ALA A 371 1.84 -1.24 -20.07
C ALA A 371 1.09 -0.21 -19.19
N GLN A 372 0.36 0.73 -19.80
CA GLN A 372 -0.44 1.72 -19.08
C GLN A 372 -1.77 1.16 -18.55
N GLN A 373 -2.30 0.07 -19.13
CA GLN A 373 -3.57 -0.54 -18.68
C GLN A 373 -3.49 -1.12 -17.26
N GLY A 374 -2.30 -1.52 -16.79
CA GLY A 374 -2.11 -1.94 -15.40
C GLY A 374 -0.80 -2.68 -15.13
N GLN A 375 -0.56 -2.97 -13.84
CA GLN A 375 0.70 -3.60 -13.40
C GLN A 375 0.92 -5.01 -13.96
N ALA A 376 -0.15 -5.76 -14.23
CA ALA A 376 -0.04 -7.10 -14.80
C ALA A 376 0.38 -7.02 -16.27
N GLU A 377 -0.28 -6.19 -17.08
CA GLU A 377 0.10 -5.96 -18.48
C GLU A 377 1.49 -5.35 -18.62
N ALA A 378 1.84 -4.38 -17.77
CA ALA A 378 3.20 -3.83 -17.76
C ALA A 378 4.27 -4.92 -17.57
N ARG A 379 4.01 -5.93 -16.73
CA ARG A 379 4.93 -7.06 -16.56
C ARG A 379 4.96 -7.99 -17.76
N ARG A 380 3.81 -8.25 -18.40
CA ARG A 380 3.73 -9.04 -19.65
C ARG A 380 4.53 -8.39 -20.77
N VAL A 381 4.32 -7.08 -20.98
CA VAL A 381 5.07 -6.29 -21.96
C VAL A 381 6.57 -6.34 -21.66
N VAL A 382 6.98 -6.13 -20.40
CA VAL A 382 8.40 -6.24 -20.02
C VAL A 382 8.94 -7.65 -20.31
N ALA A 383 8.16 -8.70 -20.04
CA ALA A 383 8.56 -10.07 -20.36
C ALA A 383 8.72 -10.27 -21.88
N GLU A 384 7.78 -9.78 -22.68
CA GLU A 384 7.86 -9.79 -24.15
C GLU A 384 9.11 -9.04 -24.66
N MET A 385 9.40 -7.84 -24.13
CA MET A 385 10.59 -7.06 -24.50
C MET A 385 11.90 -7.74 -24.08
N LEU A 386 11.89 -8.58 -23.05
CA LEU A 386 13.05 -9.35 -22.61
C LEU A 386 13.27 -10.61 -23.45
N VAL A 387 12.29 -11.03 -24.26
CA VAL A 387 12.48 -12.11 -25.22
C VAL A 387 13.24 -11.57 -26.43
N PRO A 388 14.37 -12.21 -26.82
CA PRO A 388 15.13 -11.78 -27.99
C PRO A 388 14.27 -11.88 -29.26
N SER A 389 14.13 -10.78 -30.00
CA SER A 389 13.44 -10.75 -31.28
C SER A 389 14.47 -10.91 -32.40
N ALA A 390 14.52 -12.10 -33.03
CA ALA A 390 15.36 -12.40 -34.20
C ALA A 390 16.89 -12.19 -34.05
N GLY A 391 17.41 -12.14 -32.83
CA GLY A 391 18.85 -12.07 -32.54
C GLY A 391 19.15 -12.57 -31.13
N LEU A 392 20.38 -12.96 -30.82
CA LEU A 392 20.77 -13.55 -29.52
C LEU A 392 20.65 -12.59 -28.32
N ARG A 393 20.18 -11.35 -28.50
CA ARG A 393 20.22 -10.29 -27.48
C ARG A 393 18.83 -9.78 -27.15
N CYS A 394 18.58 -9.61 -25.86
CA CYS A 394 17.38 -8.98 -25.33
C CYS A 394 17.52 -7.45 -25.30
N ASN A 395 16.40 -6.74 -25.29
CA ASN A 395 16.38 -5.29 -25.12
C ASN A 395 17.06 -4.86 -23.81
N CYS A 396 17.83 -3.77 -23.85
CA CYS A 396 18.48 -3.26 -22.66
C CYS A 396 17.47 -2.61 -21.68
N TYR A 397 17.81 -2.58 -20.40
CA TYR A 397 16.89 -2.05 -19.37
C TYR A 397 16.59 -0.56 -19.55
N CYS A 398 17.54 0.21 -20.10
CA CYS A 398 17.32 1.62 -20.39
C CYS A 398 16.19 1.80 -21.41
N PHE A 399 16.26 1.06 -22.52
CA PHE A 399 15.23 1.08 -23.56
C PHE A 399 13.86 0.61 -23.05
N ILE A 400 13.80 -0.51 -22.31
CA ILE A 400 12.55 -1.00 -21.71
C ILE A 400 11.93 0.07 -20.78
N THR A 401 12.74 0.75 -19.97
CA THR A 401 12.26 1.85 -19.12
C THR A 401 11.74 3.04 -19.93
N MET A 402 12.39 3.43 -21.03
CA MET A 402 11.91 4.53 -21.90
C MET A 402 10.58 4.21 -22.58
N VAL A 403 10.37 2.96 -23.00
CA VAL A 403 9.13 2.54 -23.66
C VAL A 403 7.98 2.40 -22.66
N THR A 404 8.21 1.73 -21.53
CA THR A 404 7.16 1.28 -20.60
C THR A 404 7.00 2.15 -19.35
N GLY A 405 7.99 2.97 -19.00
CA GLY A 405 8.05 3.69 -17.72
C GLY A 405 8.28 2.81 -16.49
N VAL A 406 8.54 1.51 -16.69
CA VAL A 406 8.73 0.56 -15.59
C VAL A 406 10.13 0.71 -14.99
N SER A 407 10.22 0.65 -13.66
CA SER A 407 11.49 0.77 -12.93
C SER A 407 12.44 -0.40 -13.22
N ARG A 408 13.75 -0.14 -13.23
CA ARG A 408 14.79 -1.19 -13.37
C ARG A 408 14.62 -2.34 -12.37
N SER A 409 14.23 -2.05 -11.13
CA SER A 409 13.96 -3.07 -10.11
C SER A 409 12.81 -4.01 -10.48
N THR A 410 11.80 -3.51 -11.18
CA THR A 410 10.69 -4.33 -11.67
C THR A 410 11.13 -5.17 -12.87
N ILE A 411 11.92 -4.60 -13.78
CA ILE A 411 12.49 -5.34 -14.93
C ILE A 411 13.37 -6.50 -14.43
N THR A 412 14.25 -6.28 -13.46
CA THR A 412 15.06 -7.35 -12.84
C THR A 412 14.20 -8.47 -12.25
N ARG A 413 13.09 -8.13 -11.58
CA ARG A 413 12.16 -9.13 -11.02
C ARG A 413 11.47 -9.95 -12.10
N VAL A 414 11.02 -9.31 -13.18
CA VAL A 414 10.41 -10.01 -14.31
C VAL A 414 11.43 -10.93 -14.99
N LYS A 415 12.66 -10.46 -15.22
CA LYS A 415 13.74 -11.29 -15.78
C LYS A 415 14.03 -12.51 -14.89
N GLY A 416 14.16 -12.32 -13.57
CA GLY A 416 14.36 -13.42 -12.63
C GLY A 416 13.23 -14.44 -12.68
N GLN A 417 11.98 -13.97 -12.70
CA GLN A 417 10.82 -14.83 -12.84
C GLN A 417 10.83 -15.62 -14.16
N MET A 418 11.16 -14.99 -15.28
CA MET A 418 11.25 -15.68 -16.57
C MET A 418 12.31 -16.78 -16.53
N LEU A 419 13.46 -16.52 -15.93
CA LEU A 419 14.51 -17.54 -15.76
C LEU A 419 14.03 -18.71 -14.89
N GLU A 420 13.34 -18.41 -13.77
CA GLU A 420 12.80 -19.43 -12.86
C GLU A 420 11.69 -20.28 -13.49
N SER A 421 10.92 -19.72 -14.41
CA SER A 421 9.77 -20.37 -15.05
C SER A 421 10.07 -20.98 -16.42
N GLY A 422 11.34 -20.95 -16.86
CA GLY A 422 11.72 -21.45 -18.19
C GLY A 422 11.20 -20.59 -19.35
N GLY A 423 10.94 -19.31 -19.10
CA GLY A 423 10.49 -18.34 -20.11
C GLY A 423 9.00 -18.00 -20.07
N ASP A 424 8.27 -18.41 -19.03
CA ASP A 424 6.85 -18.02 -18.88
C ASP A 424 6.72 -16.50 -18.75
N ARG A 425 5.81 -15.93 -19.55
CA ARG A 425 5.55 -14.50 -19.62
C ARG A 425 4.40 -14.07 -18.71
N GLU A 426 3.61 -15.01 -18.21
CA GLU A 426 2.50 -14.69 -17.33
C GLU A 426 3.01 -14.25 -15.94
N PRO A 427 2.64 -13.04 -15.45
CA PRO A 427 3.00 -12.63 -14.10
C PRO A 427 2.43 -13.64 -13.07
N PRO A 428 3.19 -13.95 -12.01
CA PRO A 428 2.79 -14.99 -11.10
C PRO A 428 1.57 -14.52 -10.34
N ALA A 429 0.62 -15.43 -10.10
CA ALA A 429 -0.59 -15.12 -9.35
C ALA A 429 -0.21 -14.46 -8.01
N HIS A 430 -0.80 -13.29 -7.74
CA HIS A 430 -0.53 -12.50 -6.54
C HIS A 430 -0.60 -13.39 -5.28
N GLY A 431 0.36 -13.26 -4.36
CA GLY A 431 0.46 -14.13 -3.18
C GLY A 431 -0.84 -14.23 -2.35
N MET A 432 -1.60 -13.14 -2.22
CA MET A 432 -2.92 -13.17 -1.57
C MET A 432 -3.97 -14.02 -2.31
N LYS A 433 -3.92 -14.09 -3.65
CA LYS A 433 -4.81 -14.96 -4.43
C LYS A 433 -4.42 -16.42 -4.21
N LYS A 434 -3.12 -16.74 -4.23
CA LYS A 434 -2.61 -18.07 -3.86
C LYS A 434 -3.03 -18.45 -2.43
N TYR A 435 -2.90 -17.54 -1.47
CA TYR A 435 -3.30 -17.76 -0.08
C TYR A 435 -4.82 -18.00 0.05
N ARG A 436 -5.66 -17.21 -0.62
CA ARG A 436 -7.12 -17.42 -0.63
C ARG A 436 -7.50 -18.75 -1.30
N MET A 437 -6.87 -19.09 -2.42
CA MET A 437 -7.08 -20.37 -3.09
C MET A 437 -6.63 -21.54 -2.20
N ALA A 438 -5.50 -21.40 -1.49
CA ALA A 438 -5.02 -22.39 -0.54
C ALA A 438 -5.98 -22.55 0.66
N GLN A 439 -6.53 -21.46 1.19
CA GLN A 439 -7.57 -21.53 2.23
C GLN A 439 -8.86 -22.20 1.72
N GLN A 440 -9.30 -21.88 0.50
CA GLN A 440 -10.47 -22.52 -0.09
C GLN A 440 -10.23 -24.01 -0.37
N ALA A 441 -9.03 -24.39 -0.79
CA ALA A 441 -8.64 -25.78 -1.00
C ALA A 441 -8.52 -26.54 0.33
N GLY A 442 -7.98 -25.93 1.38
CA GLY A 442 -7.92 -26.49 2.74
C GLY A 442 -9.32 -26.71 3.33
N ALA A 443 -10.20 -25.70 3.22
CA ALA A 443 -11.59 -25.79 3.65
C ALA A 443 -12.38 -26.88 2.89
N LYS A 444 -12.03 -27.15 1.63
CA LYS A 444 -12.62 -28.25 0.86
C LYS A 444 -12.14 -29.62 1.39
N LYS A 445 -10.84 -29.76 1.68
CA LYS A 445 -10.29 -30.99 2.29
C LYS A 445 -10.89 -31.27 3.67
N ASP A 446 -11.16 -30.25 4.48
CA ASP A 446 -11.78 -30.44 5.79
C ASP A 446 -13.27 -30.81 5.69
N LYS A 447 -13.99 -30.30 4.68
CA LYS A 447 -15.35 -30.76 4.37
C LYS A 447 -15.38 -32.22 3.91
N ASP A 448 -14.45 -32.62 3.04
CA ASP A 448 -14.35 -34.00 2.57
C ASP A 448 -13.98 -34.96 3.70
N LYS A 449 -13.10 -34.55 4.63
CA LYS A 449 -12.81 -35.31 5.87
C LYS A 449 -14.03 -35.39 6.80
N GLY A 450 -14.75 -34.30 7.00
CA GLY A 450 -15.99 -34.29 7.79
C GLY A 450 -17.05 -35.22 7.19
N GLN A 451 -17.17 -35.25 5.87
CA GLN A 451 -18.08 -36.13 5.16
C GLN A 451 -17.65 -37.61 5.26
N TYR A 452 -16.34 -37.89 5.20
CA TYR A 452 -15.80 -39.23 5.44
C TYR A 452 -16.05 -39.71 6.88
N ILE A 453 -15.80 -38.86 7.88
CA ILE A 453 -16.07 -39.18 9.30
C ILE A 453 -17.57 -39.42 9.51
N TYR A 454 -18.43 -38.59 8.93
CA TYR A 454 -19.88 -38.77 9.00
C TYR A 454 -20.32 -40.11 8.38
N LEU A 455 -19.79 -40.49 7.21
CA LEU A 455 -20.06 -41.78 6.59
C LEU A 455 -19.54 -42.96 7.43
N LEU A 456 -18.37 -42.82 8.06
CA LEU A 456 -17.84 -43.82 9.00
C LEU A 456 -18.78 -43.99 10.19
N CYS A 457 -19.15 -42.90 10.86
CA CYS A 457 -20.07 -42.91 12.00
C CYS A 457 -21.44 -43.52 11.62
N LYS A 458 -21.95 -43.21 10.42
CA LYS A 458 -23.20 -43.82 9.91
C LYS A 458 -23.06 -45.34 9.72
N LYS A 459 -21.92 -45.81 9.21
CA LYS A 459 -21.63 -47.24 9.05
C LYS A 459 -21.53 -47.95 10.42
N TYR A 460 -20.84 -47.36 11.40
CA TYR A 460 -20.73 -47.90 12.75
C TYR A 460 -22.06 -47.89 13.51
N ALA A 461 -22.88 -46.85 13.34
CA ALA A 461 -24.21 -46.79 13.94
C ALA A 461 -25.14 -47.90 13.41
N ILE A 462 -25.04 -48.24 12.12
CA ILE A 462 -25.80 -49.35 11.51
C ILE A 462 -25.35 -50.70 12.10
N VAL A 463 -24.05 -50.89 12.35
CA VAL A 463 -23.53 -52.11 12.99
C VAL A 463 -24.05 -52.25 14.44
N HIS A 464 -24.03 -51.16 15.22
CA HIS A 464 -24.54 -51.21 16.60
C HIS A 464 -26.07 -51.39 16.69
N LEU A 465 -26.84 -50.83 15.75
CA LEU A 465 -28.28 -51.08 15.67
C LEU A 465 -28.59 -52.55 15.33
N ASN A 466 -27.74 -53.19 14.52
CA ASN A 466 -27.84 -54.62 14.21
C ASN A 466 -27.45 -55.51 15.41
N GLU A 467 -26.47 -55.10 16.23
CA GLU A 467 -26.13 -55.82 17.47
C GLU A 467 -27.24 -55.70 18.53
N GLN A 468 -27.83 -54.52 18.72
CA GLN A 468 -28.91 -54.35 19.69
C GLN A 468 -30.18 -55.11 19.28
N THR A 469 -30.47 -55.19 17.98
CA THR A 469 -31.58 -56.01 17.48
C THR A 469 -31.28 -57.51 17.57
N PHE A 470 -30.02 -57.93 17.41
CA PHE A 470 -29.59 -59.31 17.67
C PHE A 470 -29.77 -59.70 19.14
N TYR A 471 -29.30 -58.88 20.09
CA TYR A 471 -29.46 -59.14 21.53
C TYR A 471 -30.94 -59.17 21.95
N LYS A 472 -31.78 -58.28 21.42
CA LYS A 472 -33.23 -58.32 21.68
C LYS A 472 -33.87 -59.61 21.16
N ARG A 473 -33.44 -60.14 20.01
CA ARG A 473 -33.93 -61.42 19.46
C ARG A 473 -33.46 -62.63 20.28
N VAL A 474 -32.23 -62.61 20.79
CA VAL A 474 -31.70 -63.69 21.66
C VAL A 474 -32.43 -63.71 23.01
N LEU A 475 -32.65 -62.53 23.61
CA LEU A 475 -33.38 -62.42 24.89
C LEU A 475 -34.85 -62.84 24.78
N THR A 476 -35.55 -62.47 23.70
CA THR A 476 -36.93 -62.92 23.47
C THR A 476 -37.05 -64.41 23.18
N LYS A 477 -36.01 -65.05 22.67
CA LYS A 477 -35.98 -66.51 22.47
C LYS A 477 -35.77 -67.26 23.79
N HIS A 478 -34.94 -66.72 24.69
CA HIS A 478 -34.74 -67.30 26.02
C HIS A 478 -35.95 -67.14 26.94
N HIS A 479 -36.70 -66.05 26.83
CA HIS A 479 -37.89 -65.80 27.65
C HIS A 479 -39.12 -66.65 27.27
N LYS A 480 -39.04 -67.44 26.19
CA LYS A 480 -40.05 -68.42 25.79
C LYS A 480 -39.67 -69.86 26.16
N LEU A 481 -38.47 -70.08 26.68
CA LEU A 481 -37.94 -71.38 27.08
C LEU A 481 -37.91 -71.55 28.62
N PHE A 482 -38.19 -70.48 29.35
CA PHE A 482 -38.59 -70.47 30.75
C PHE A 482 -40.06 -70.09 30.81
#